data_AF-A0A9W9YBK8-F1
#
_entry.id   AF-A0A9W9YBK8-F1
#
_cell.length_a   1.000
_cell.length_b   1.000
_cell.length_c   1.000
_cell.angle_alpha   90.00
_cell.angle_beta   90.00
_cell.angle_gamma   90.00
#
_symmetry.space_group_name_H-M   'P 1'
#
loop_
_entity.id
_entity.type
_entity.pdbx_description
1 polymer ?
#
loop_
_entity_poly.entity_id
_entity_poly.type
_entity_poly.pdbx_seq_one_letter_code
_entity_poly.pdbx_strand_id
1 'polypeptide(L)'
;MKNLILNNDNARAKYKDNEAVKKGFDMFDSCMDEERIENLGAAPLFELIKEYGSWNVTDGNWTEESWDFMDTFVKIQKHLSIAPLFNMYVSADLKDSTKNIIVLDQSGLAISPEAFLKNTSYHIKVGDALAVI
;
A
#
# COMPACT_ATOMS: atom_id res chain seq x y z
N MET A 1 -13.63 0.16 18.70
CA MET A 1 -12.88 -1.05 18.25
C MET A 1 -11.84 -1.51 19.26
N LYS A 2 -10.94 -0.65 19.76
CA LYS A 2 -9.94 -1.01 20.80
C LYS A 2 -10.50 -1.91 21.93
N ASN A 3 -11.61 -1.54 22.56
CA ASN A 3 -12.20 -2.31 23.67
C ASN A 3 -12.90 -3.62 23.26
N LEU A 4 -13.18 -3.83 21.97
CA LEU A 4 -13.76 -5.07 21.46
C LEU A 4 -12.70 -6.13 21.16
N ILE A 5 -11.44 -5.71 20.96
CA ILE A 5 -10.36 -6.56 20.44
C ILE A 5 -9.17 -6.68 21.41
N LEU A 6 -8.80 -5.60 22.11
CA LEU A 6 -7.59 -5.55 22.94
C LEU A 6 -7.63 -6.45 24.17
N ASN A 7 -8.80 -6.68 24.78
CA ASN A 7 -8.91 -7.35 26.07
C ASN A 7 -10.24 -8.11 26.20
N ASN A 8 -10.59 -8.90 25.20
CA ASN A 8 -11.83 -9.68 25.22
C ASN A 8 -11.56 -11.17 24.99
N ASP A 9 -10.94 -11.80 25.99
CA ASP A 9 -10.67 -13.24 25.99
C ASP A 9 -11.94 -14.07 25.79
N ASN A 10 -13.08 -13.57 26.28
CA ASN A 10 -14.38 -14.19 26.06
C ASN A 10 -14.77 -14.19 24.57
N ALA A 11 -14.54 -13.10 23.85
CA ALA A 11 -14.77 -13.04 22.40
C ALA A 11 -13.79 -13.93 21.62
N ARG A 12 -12.51 -13.93 22.01
CA ARG A 12 -11.48 -14.79 21.39
C ARG A 12 -11.79 -16.27 21.59
N ALA A 13 -12.18 -16.66 22.80
CA ALA A 13 -12.61 -18.03 23.11
C ALA A 13 -13.90 -18.40 22.36
N LYS A 14 -14.87 -17.48 22.29
CA LYS A 14 -16.14 -17.70 21.57
C LYS A 14 -15.94 -17.95 20.07
N TYR A 15 -14.98 -17.27 19.44
CA TYR A 15 -14.75 -17.34 18.00
C TYR A 15 -13.48 -18.11 17.61
N LYS A 16 -12.92 -18.91 18.51
CA LYS A 16 -11.67 -19.66 18.29
C LYS A 16 -11.69 -20.54 17.02
N ASP A 17 -12.87 -21.06 16.67
CA ASP A 17 -13.08 -21.97 15.53
C ASP A 17 -13.59 -21.23 14.28
N ASN A 18 -13.75 -19.90 14.33
CA ASN A 18 -14.15 -19.08 13.19
C ASN A 18 -12.90 -18.44 12.56
N GLU A 19 -12.47 -18.98 11.40
CA GLU A 19 -11.25 -18.53 10.73
C GLU A 19 -11.28 -17.04 10.32
N ALA A 20 -12.43 -16.54 9.87
CA ALA A 20 -12.54 -15.15 9.44
C ALA A 20 -12.33 -14.19 10.62
N VAL A 21 -12.94 -14.51 11.76
CA VAL A 21 -12.78 -13.72 12.99
C VAL A 21 -11.35 -13.86 13.54
N LYS A 22 -10.78 -15.06 13.50
CA LYS A 22 -9.39 -15.31 13.90
C LYS A 22 -8.40 -14.46 13.11
N LYS A 23 -8.52 -14.40 11.77
CA LYS A 23 -7.66 -13.54 10.94
C LYS A 23 -7.77 -12.06 11.31
N GLY A 24 -8.97 -11.60 11.68
CA GLY A 24 -9.17 -10.24 12.19
C GLY A 24 -8.43 -9.97 13.50
N PHE A 25 -8.43 -10.96 14.41
CA PHE A 25 -7.65 -10.90 15.65
C PHE A 25 -6.14 -10.95 15.39
N ASP A 26 -5.67 -11.87 14.56
CA ASP A 26 -4.25 -12.02 14.22
C ASP A 26 -3.71 -10.75 13.54
N MET A 27 -4.47 -10.16 12.61
CA MET A 27 -4.12 -8.89 11.96
C MET A 27 -4.01 -7.77 12.99
N PHE A 28 -4.99 -7.68 13.90
CA PHE A 28 -4.96 -6.68 14.95
C PHE A 28 -3.76 -6.84 15.88
N ASP A 29 -3.49 -8.06 16.37
CA ASP A 29 -2.38 -8.32 17.29
C ASP A 29 -1.04 -8.01 16.62
N SER A 30 -0.88 -8.37 15.34
CA SER A 30 0.33 -8.04 14.57
C SER A 30 0.54 -6.53 14.40
N CYS A 31 -0.54 -5.74 14.31
CA CYS A 31 -0.45 -4.29 14.21
C CYS A 31 -0.18 -3.61 15.55
N MET A 32 -0.53 -4.25 16.67
CA MET A 32 -0.38 -3.68 18.01
C MET A 32 0.93 -4.09 18.71
N ASP A 33 1.66 -5.07 18.16
CA ASP A 33 2.99 -5.47 18.62
C ASP A 33 4.05 -4.44 18.16
N GLU A 34 3.98 -3.24 18.75
CA GLU A 34 4.88 -2.12 18.45
C GLU A 34 6.34 -2.46 18.74
N GLU A 35 6.63 -3.25 19.78
CA GLU A 35 8.00 -3.68 20.13
C GLU A 35 8.62 -4.50 18.99
N ARG A 36 7.86 -5.46 18.42
CA ARG A 36 8.34 -6.21 17.26
C ARG A 36 8.53 -5.32 16.03
N ILE A 37 7.63 -4.38 15.79
CA ILE A 37 7.73 -3.44 14.65
C ILE A 37 9.01 -2.61 14.76
N GLU A 38 9.28 -2.02 15.93
CA GLU A 38 10.48 -1.23 16.17
C GLU A 38 11.77 -2.06 16.08
N ASN A 39 11.74 -3.30 16.58
CA ASN A 39 12.89 -4.21 16.47
C ASN A 39 13.22 -4.61 15.01
N LEU A 40 12.21 -4.69 14.13
CA LEU A 40 12.41 -4.97 12.70
C LEU A 40 12.87 -3.72 11.93
N GLY A 41 12.46 -2.53 12.37
CA GLY A 41 12.77 -1.27 11.70
C GLY A 41 12.38 -1.28 10.21
N ALA A 42 13.25 -0.73 9.36
CA ALA A 42 13.01 -0.63 7.92
C ALA A 42 13.33 -1.92 7.13
N ALA A 43 13.83 -2.98 7.77
CA ALA A 43 14.29 -4.18 7.07
C ALA A 43 13.21 -4.83 6.17
N PRO A 44 11.96 -5.02 6.63
CA PRO A 44 10.90 -5.60 5.79
C PRO A 44 10.62 -4.77 4.53
N LEU A 45 10.75 -3.44 4.61
CA LEU A 45 10.55 -2.56 3.46
C LEU A 45 11.68 -2.68 2.45
N PHE A 46 12.94 -2.77 2.90
CA PHE A 46 14.08 -2.97 1.99
C PHE A 46 14.04 -4.32 1.29
N GLU A 47 13.61 -5.38 1.99
CA GLU A 47 13.39 -6.69 1.40
C GLU A 47 12.31 -6.63 0.31
N LEU A 48 11.20 -5.92 0.59
CA LEU A 48 10.14 -5.70 -0.40
C LEU A 48 10.65 -4.91 -1.61
N ILE A 49 11.36 -3.80 -1.42
CA ILE A 49 11.91 -3.00 -2.53
C ILE A 49 12.80 -3.87 -3.43
N LYS A 50 13.63 -4.73 -2.83
CA LYS A 50 14.49 -5.66 -3.57
C LYS A 50 13.70 -6.71 -4.35
N GLU A 51 12.63 -7.27 -3.77
CA GLU A 51 11.75 -8.23 -4.44
C GLU A 51 11.12 -7.66 -5.72
N TYR A 52 10.82 -6.35 -5.73
CA TYR A 52 10.17 -5.65 -6.84
C TYR A 52 11.15 -4.92 -7.77
N GLY A 53 12.40 -5.38 -7.84
CA GLY A 53 13.36 -4.92 -8.85
C GLY A 53 14.29 -3.78 -8.40
N SER A 54 14.19 -3.34 -7.14
CA SER A 54 15.05 -2.31 -6.55
C SER A 54 14.98 -0.96 -7.28
N TRP A 55 15.86 -0.03 -6.92
CA TRP A 55 15.99 1.31 -7.49
C TRP A 55 17.38 1.90 -7.17
N ASN A 56 17.78 2.95 -7.90
CA ASN A 56 19.10 3.57 -7.75
C ASN A 56 19.34 4.27 -6.39
N VAL A 57 18.29 4.61 -5.64
CA VAL A 57 18.41 5.39 -4.39
C VAL A 57 19.02 4.54 -3.27
N THR A 58 18.64 3.27 -3.18
CA THR A 58 19.10 2.38 -2.09
C THR A 58 20.01 1.26 -2.58
N ASP A 59 20.16 1.07 -3.89
CA ASP A 59 21.00 0.03 -4.48
C ASP A 59 21.93 0.62 -5.54
N GLY A 60 23.20 0.79 -5.18
CA GLY A 60 24.21 1.35 -6.07
C GLY A 60 24.60 0.43 -7.25
N ASN A 61 24.14 -0.83 -7.26
CA ASN A 61 24.35 -1.75 -8.37
C ASN A 61 23.17 -1.78 -9.34
N TRP A 62 22.09 -1.07 -9.03
CA TRP A 62 20.93 -1.00 -9.92
C TRP A 62 21.30 -0.33 -11.25
N THR A 63 20.95 -0.95 -12.37
CA THR A 63 21.07 -0.35 -13.71
C THR A 63 19.75 -0.42 -14.46
N GLU A 64 19.55 0.48 -15.41
CA GLU A 64 18.35 0.48 -16.27
C GLU A 64 18.23 -0.86 -17.03
N GLU A 65 19.33 -1.45 -17.49
CA GLU A 65 19.27 -2.74 -18.20
C GLU A 65 18.87 -3.91 -17.30
N SER A 66 19.06 -3.79 -15.98
CA SER A 66 18.67 -4.82 -15.01
C SER A 66 17.19 -4.76 -14.63
N TRP A 67 16.45 -3.74 -15.09
CA TRP A 67 15.10 -3.43 -14.65
C TRP A 67 14.08 -3.46 -15.79
N ASP A 68 13.06 -4.29 -15.66
CA ASP A 68 11.93 -4.33 -16.61
C ASP A 68 10.76 -3.50 -16.07
N PHE A 69 10.48 -2.40 -16.77
CA PHE A 69 9.38 -1.50 -16.43
C PHE A 69 8.02 -2.20 -16.40
N MET A 70 7.68 -2.98 -17.43
CA MET A 70 6.34 -3.54 -17.57
C MET A 70 6.12 -4.66 -16.56
N ASP A 71 7.11 -5.52 -16.35
CA ASP A 71 7.05 -6.59 -15.36
C ASP A 71 6.93 -6.02 -13.94
N THR A 72 7.77 -5.03 -13.60
CA THR A 72 7.73 -4.37 -12.28
C THR A 72 6.41 -3.63 -12.06
N PHE A 73 5.95 -2.85 -13.05
CA PHE A 73 4.70 -2.10 -12.97
C PHE A 73 3.50 -3.04 -12.72
N VAL A 74 3.38 -4.12 -13.50
CA VAL A 74 2.30 -5.10 -13.35
C VAL A 74 2.39 -5.82 -12.01
N LYS A 75 3.59 -6.20 -11.56
CA LYS A 75 3.78 -6.87 -10.26
C LYS A 75 3.36 -5.97 -9.10
N ILE A 76 3.83 -4.72 -9.06
CA ILE A 76 3.49 -3.75 -8.02
C ILE A 76 1.97 -3.59 -7.95
N GLN A 77 1.32 -3.37 -9.09
CA GLN A 77 -0.12 -3.13 -9.10
C GLN A 77 -0.94 -4.36 -8.70
N LYS A 78 -0.55 -5.53 -9.21
CA LYS A 78 -1.27 -6.78 -8.95
C LYS A 78 -1.12 -7.26 -7.51
N HIS A 79 0.08 -7.13 -6.93
CA HIS A 79 0.40 -7.74 -5.64
C HIS A 79 0.35 -6.76 -4.47
N LEU A 80 0.67 -5.49 -4.70
CA LEU A 80 0.66 -4.46 -3.65
C LEU A 80 -0.58 -3.57 -3.71
N SER A 81 -1.41 -3.68 -4.76
CA SER A 81 -2.55 -2.76 -5.00
C SER A 81 -2.13 -1.29 -5.07
N ILE A 82 -0.89 -1.02 -5.49
CA ILE A 82 -0.35 0.33 -5.69
C ILE A 82 -0.36 0.63 -7.19
N ALA A 83 -0.86 1.80 -7.58
CA ALA A 83 -0.88 2.24 -8.97
C ALA A 83 0.12 3.41 -9.16
N PRO A 84 1.36 3.18 -9.62
CA PRO A 84 2.35 4.27 -9.70
C PRO A 84 2.03 5.33 -10.77
N LEU A 85 1.41 4.92 -11.89
CA LEU A 85 1.15 5.79 -13.05
C LEU A 85 -0.34 5.94 -13.34
N PHE A 86 -1.00 4.83 -13.65
CA PHE A 86 -2.44 4.75 -13.87
C PHE A 86 -2.99 3.56 -13.11
N ASN A 87 -4.25 3.65 -12.71
CA ASN A 87 -4.94 2.57 -12.05
C ASN A 87 -5.64 1.67 -13.09
N MET A 88 -5.64 0.38 -12.81
CA MET A 88 -6.20 -0.70 -13.61
C MET A 88 -6.90 -1.65 -12.65
N TYR A 89 -8.21 -1.78 -12.81
CA TYR A 89 -9.03 -2.61 -11.93
C TYR A 89 -10.21 -3.19 -12.68
N VAL A 90 -10.83 -4.20 -12.09
CA VAL A 90 -12.05 -4.81 -12.63
C VAL A 90 -13.25 -4.16 -11.95
N SER A 91 -14.19 -3.67 -12.75
CA SER A 91 -15.43 -3.06 -12.27
C SER A 91 -16.62 -3.47 -13.14
N ALA A 92 -17.83 -3.27 -12.65
CA ALA A 92 -19.04 -3.49 -13.41
C ALA A 92 -19.11 -2.52 -14.61
N ASP A 93 -19.54 -3.00 -15.78
CA ASP A 93 -19.75 -2.16 -16.95
C ASP A 93 -20.89 -1.18 -16.68
N LEU A 94 -20.62 0.12 -16.86
CA LEU A 94 -21.61 1.18 -16.68
C LEU A 94 -22.80 1.06 -17.65
N LYS A 95 -22.62 0.37 -18.78
CA LYS A 95 -23.69 0.11 -19.76
C LYS A 95 -24.46 -1.17 -19.48
N ASP A 96 -23.86 -2.13 -18.77
CA ASP A 96 -24.45 -3.43 -18.48
C ASP A 96 -23.85 -3.99 -17.19
N SER A 97 -24.52 -3.75 -16.06
CA SER A 97 -24.03 -4.12 -14.73
C SER A 97 -23.95 -5.64 -14.48
N THR A 98 -24.40 -6.47 -15.43
CA THR A 98 -24.22 -7.93 -15.38
C THR A 98 -22.84 -8.36 -15.85
N LYS A 99 -22.05 -7.46 -16.47
CA LYS A 99 -20.71 -7.72 -16.98
C LYS A 99 -19.67 -6.94 -16.21
N ASN A 100 -18.45 -7.47 -16.18
CA ASN A 100 -17.28 -6.76 -15.69
C ASN A 100 -16.37 -6.36 -16.86
N ILE A 101 -15.70 -5.22 -16.71
CA ILE A 101 -14.71 -4.70 -17.65
C ILE A 101 -13.43 -4.34 -16.90
N ILE A 102 -12.32 -4.31 -17.63
CA ILE A 102 -11.09 -3.68 -17.15
C ILE A 102 -11.26 -2.17 -17.33
N VAL A 103 -11.10 -1.44 -16.24
CA VAL A 103 -11.11 0.02 -16.22
C VAL A 103 -9.68 0.52 -16.09
N LEU A 104 -9.32 1.47 -16.94
CA LEU A 104 -8.10 2.27 -16.83
C LEU A 104 -8.50 3.67 -16.37
N ASP A 105 -7.86 4.14 -15.31
CA ASP A 105 -8.16 5.44 -14.70
C ASP A 105 -6.87 6.16 -14.27
N GLN A 106 -6.95 7.47 -14.04
CA GLN A 106 -5.86 8.22 -13.44
C GLN A 106 -5.49 7.61 -12.09
N SER A 107 -4.19 7.56 -11.77
CA SER A 107 -3.78 7.21 -10.42
C SER A 107 -3.95 8.37 -9.43
N GLY A 108 -3.86 8.08 -8.14
CA GLY A 108 -3.75 9.08 -7.10
C GLY A 108 -2.39 9.76 -7.12
N LEU A 109 -2.37 11.09 -7.10
CA LEU A 109 -1.18 11.84 -6.75
C LEU A 109 -0.90 11.66 -5.25
N ALA A 110 0.37 11.69 -4.85
CA ALA A 110 0.78 11.62 -3.44
C ALA A 110 0.20 12.77 -2.59
N ILE A 111 -0.32 13.81 -3.23
CA ILE A 111 -0.99 14.95 -2.63
C ILE A 111 -2.37 15.19 -3.24
N SER A 112 -3.29 15.71 -2.43
CA SER A 112 -4.58 16.12 -2.97
C SER A 112 -4.40 17.32 -3.92
N PRO A 113 -5.25 17.45 -4.96
CA PRO A 113 -5.25 18.64 -5.81
C PRO A 113 -5.41 19.94 -5.02
N GLU A 114 -6.19 19.92 -3.94
CA GLU A 114 -6.35 21.06 -3.04
C GLU A 114 -5.02 21.43 -2.35
N ALA A 115 -4.25 20.44 -1.88
CA ALA A 115 -2.96 20.67 -1.26
C ALA A 115 -1.94 21.24 -2.27
N PHE A 116 -1.99 20.78 -3.53
CA PHE A 116 -1.14 21.27 -4.61
C PHE A 116 -1.41 22.74 -4.96
N LEU A 117 -2.68 23.16 -4.93
CA LEU A 117 -3.09 24.51 -5.35
C LEU A 117 -3.00 25.56 -4.24
N LYS A 118 -2.68 25.18 -3.00
CA LYS A 118 -2.62 26.09 -1.85
C LYS A 118 -1.22 26.69 -1.67
N ASN A 119 -1.14 28.02 -1.60
CA ASN A 119 0.11 28.77 -1.39
C ASN A 119 0.38 29.13 0.08
N THR A 120 0.04 28.25 1.02
CA THR A 120 0.45 28.46 2.42
C THR A 120 1.91 28.03 2.61
N SER A 121 2.58 28.53 3.65
CA SER A 121 3.94 28.10 4.00
C SER A 121 4.10 26.58 4.22
N TYR A 122 3.05 25.88 4.65
CA TYR A 122 3.04 24.41 4.77
C TYR A 122 3.01 23.74 3.39
N HIS A 123 2.03 24.09 2.57
CA HIS A 123 1.80 23.49 1.26
C HIS A 123 2.93 23.77 0.25
N ILE A 124 3.60 24.92 0.34
CA ILE A 124 4.81 25.21 -0.47
C ILE A 124 5.91 24.20 -0.15
N LYS A 125 6.18 23.91 1.13
CA LYS A 125 7.19 22.91 1.51
C LYS A 125 6.84 21.51 1.02
N VAL A 126 5.55 21.16 1.02
CA VAL A 126 5.07 19.88 0.50
C VAL A 126 5.28 19.80 -1.01
N GLY A 127 4.97 20.88 -1.75
CA GLY A 127 5.22 20.97 -3.19
C GLY A 127 6.70 20.85 -3.54
N ASP A 128 7.57 21.55 -2.81
CA ASP A 128 9.02 21.50 -3.02
C ASP A 128 9.59 20.10 -2.78
N ALA A 129 9.12 19.39 -1.75
CA ALA A 129 9.57 18.02 -1.46
C ALA A 129 9.18 17.00 -2.55
N LEU A 130 8.07 17.22 -3.24
CA LEU A 130 7.58 16.33 -4.31
C LEU A 130 8.22 16.61 -5.67
N ALA A 131 8.78 17.81 -5.88
CA ALA A 131 9.50 18.14 -7.11
C ALA A 131 10.91 17.52 -7.18
N VAL A 132 11.34 16.81 -6.13
CA VAL A 132 12.69 16.22 -5.97
C VAL A 132 12.69 14.70 -6.19
N ILE A 133 11.53 14.09 -6.46
CA ILE A 133 11.40 12.71 -6.96
C ILE A 133 11.13 12.80 -8.47
#